data_AF-A0A953IZE1-F1
#
_entry.id   AF-A0A953IZE1-F1
#
_cell.length_a   1.000
_cell.length_b   1.000
_cell.length_c   1.000
_cell.angle_alpha   90.00
_cell.angle_beta   90.00
_cell.angle_gamma   90.00
#
_symmetry.space_group_name_H-M   'P 1'
#
loop_
_entity.id
_entity.type
_entity.pdbx_description
1 polymer ?
#
loop_
_entity_poly.entity_id
_entity_poly.type
_entity_poly.pdbx_seq_one_letter_code
_entity_poly.pdbx_strand_id
1 'polypeptide(L)'
;EPGRSTWVMETDPQTFARAGLEKLDEAASAKFLENVFAEELNGHHLITNRSVWRNFPMIRCERWTHENAVLLGDAKATAHFSIGSGTKLAMEDAIFLYDAFRKTGGTNVKATLQAFETQRREEVEKTQHSADVSLVWFEHVKRFWDMDPTRFAFGLMTRSRAITYDNLALRAPDFVREIDTLVARETRARGFDVSTETPAVPMFQPLKLRGMTLPNRVVVSPMCQYSAHDGLPDDWHLVHYGSRAIGGAGLLFTEMTCVSAQARITHGCAGLYSDAHEAAWTRIADFVHANSAAKFCLQLGHSGRKGATRLMWEGMDEPLPSGAWPIVSASPLPYYPDSQVPREMTRADMDQVIADFVQAVQRGIRAGFVMLELHAAHGYLLASFISPLTNRRTDEYGGALENRMRFPLEVFRAMRAAWPEQKPMSVRISATDWQDGGLTGEDSVAVARMFAQEGCDLIDVSTGQTTPEAEPVYGRMFQTPFSDQIRNEAKLATMCVGNITTADQVNTIIAAGRADLVALARPHLVDPFFTMKAAAWYAAAGLHCPPQYLAGKEQIFRNAARERDELTTLKRKSKPKAHADTWKQAAE
;
A
#
# COMPACT_ATOMS: atom_id res chain seq x y z
N GLU A 1 21.66 -11.00 31.06
CA GLU A 1 22.58 -11.74 31.95
C GLU A 1 22.59 -13.20 31.54
N PRO A 2 23.68 -13.95 31.72
CA PRO A 2 23.71 -15.38 31.40
C PRO A 2 22.52 -16.11 32.06
N GLY A 3 21.77 -16.88 31.28
CA GLY A 3 20.61 -17.63 31.77
C GLY A 3 19.34 -16.82 32.05
N ARG A 4 19.28 -15.53 31.66
CA ARG A 4 18.07 -14.70 31.80
C ARG A 4 17.62 -14.13 30.45
N SER A 5 16.30 -14.05 30.24
CA SER A 5 15.68 -13.40 29.09
C SER A 5 14.80 -12.23 29.53
N THR A 6 14.69 -11.20 28.69
CA THR A 6 13.78 -10.08 28.93
C THR A 6 12.40 -10.40 28.38
N TRP A 7 11.38 -10.23 29.21
CA TRP A 7 9.98 -10.30 28.81
C TRP A 7 9.39 -8.89 28.78
N VAL A 8 8.68 -8.57 27.69
CA VAL A 8 7.88 -7.34 27.58
C VAL A 8 6.44 -7.78 27.39
N MET A 9 5.57 -7.32 28.28
CA MET A 9 4.15 -7.67 28.26
C MET A 9 3.35 -6.46 27.81
N GLU A 10 2.47 -6.67 26.85
CA GLU A 10 1.57 -5.65 26.31
C GLU A 10 0.16 -6.21 26.23
N THR A 11 -0.83 -5.34 26.40
CA THR A 11 -2.23 -5.73 26.30
C THR A 11 -3.10 -4.51 25.97
N ASP A 12 -4.20 -4.72 25.25
CA ASP A 12 -5.14 -3.66 24.93
C ASP A 12 -5.89 -3.18 26.20
N PRO A 13 -6.43 -1.94 26.21
CA PRO A 13 -7.11 -1.40 27.39
C PRO A 13 -8.28 -2.24 27.90
N GLN A 14 -9.02 -2.92 27.01
CA GLN A 14 -10.14 -3.77 27.43
C GLN A 14 -9.65 -5.03 28.13
N THR A 15 -8.58 -5.64 27.62
CA THR A 15 -7.96 -6.80 28.25
C THR A 15 -7.29 -6.44 29.58
N PHE A 16 -6.60 -5.30 29.66
CA PHE A 16 -6.06 -4.76 30.91
C PHE A 16 -7.13 -4.63 32.01
N ALA A 17 -8.26 -3.99 31.67
CA ALA A 17 -9.36 -3.78 32.59
C ALA A 17 -10.03 -5.10 33.00
N ARG A 18 -10.33 -6.00 32.04
CA ARG A 18 -10.95 -7.30 32.31
C ARG A 18 -10.08 -8.22 33.18
N ALA A 19 -8.77 -8.16 32.99
CA ALA A 19 -7.82 -8.91 33.80
C ALA A 19 -7.66 -8.34 35.23
N GLY A 20 -8.19 -7.14 35.49
CA GLY A 20 -8.07 -6.48 36.79
C GLY A 20 -6.65 -6.03 37.12
N LEU A 21 -5.78 -5.92 36.12
CA LEU A 21 -4.36 -5.57 36.28
C LEU A 21 -4.18 -4.17 36.91
N GLU A 22 -5.13 -3.27 36.69
CA GLU A 22 -5.18 -1.92 37.29
C GLU A 22 -5.15 -1.91 38.83
N LYS A 23 -5.55 -3.02 39.47
CA LYS A 23 -5.63 -3.15 40.93
C LYS A 23 -4.43 -3.88 41.52
N LEU A 24 -3.56 -4.43 40.67
CA LEU A 24 -2.41 -5.23 41.09
C LEU A 24 -1.18 -4.34 41.21
N ASP A 25 -0.38 -4.59 42.25
CA ASP A 25 0.98 -4.05 42.31
C ASP A 25 1.92 -4.84 41.37
N GLU A 26 3.20 -4.44 41.33
CA GLU A 26 4.22 -5.06 40.47
C GLU A 26 4.39 -6.57 40.74
N ALA A 27 4.41 -6.97 42.01
CA ALA A 27 4.60 -8.38 42.40
C ALA A 27 3.36 -9.22 42.09
N ALA A 28 2.16 -8.71 42.36
CA ALA A 28 0.92 -9.37 42.03
C ALA A 28 0.70 -9.47 40.52
N SER A 29 1.08 -8.44 39.76
CA SER A 29 1.07 -8.47 38.29
C SER A 29 2.01 -9.55 37.74
N ALA A 30 3.24 -9.65 38.26
CA ALA A 30 4.18 -10.68 37.86
C ALA A 30 3.62 -12.08 38.13
N LYS A 31 3.08 -12.33 39.33
CA LYS A 31 2.45 -13.61 39.67
C LYS A 31 1.24 -13.94 38.80
N PHE A 32 0.42 -12.94 38.47
CA PHE A 32 -0.68 -13.10 37.54
C PHE A 32 -0.16 -13.55 36.15
N LEU A 33 0.85 -12.87 35.62
CA LEU A 33 1.46 -13.18 34.33
C LEU A 33 2.17 -14.54 34.33
N GLU A 34 2.79 -14.95 35.43
CA GLU A 34 3.36 -16.30 35.59
C GLU A 34 2.31 -17.38 35.42
N ASN A 35 1.08 -17.15 35.88
CA ASN A 35 -0.02 -18.09 35.67
C ASN A 35 -0.52 -18.06 34.22
N VAL A 36 -0.61 -16.87 33.61
CA VAL A 36 -1.06 -16.71 32.22
C VAL A 36 -0.09 -17.37 31.24
N PHE A 37 1.22 -17.19 31.45
CA PHE A 37 2.28 -17.68 30.57
C PHE A 37 3.05 -18.85 31.18
N ALA A 38 2.38 -19.68 32.00
CA ALA A 38 3.01 -20.77 32.73
C ALA A 38 3.69 -21.79 31.81
N GLU A 39 3.11 -22.03 30.63
CA GLU A 39 3.63 -22.93 29.62
C GLU A 39 4.93 -22.38 29.02
N GLU A 40 4.93 -21.12 28.58
CA GLU A 40 6.10 -20.50 27.96
C GLU A 40 7.23 -20.22 28.95
N LEU A 41 6.89 -19.95 30.22
CA LEU A 41 7.86 -19.77 31.28
C LEU A 41 8.47 -21.09 31.75
N ASN A 42 7.82 -22.24 31.49
CA ASN A 42 8.34 -23.58 31.79
C ASN A 42 8.88 -23.71 33.23
N GLY A 43 8.12 -23.18 34.20
CA GLY A 43 8.48 -23.21 35.63
C GLY A 43 9.50 -22.16 36.08
N HIS A 44 9.95 -21.26 35.21
CA HIS A 44 10.75 -20.09 35.60
C HIS A 44 9.88 -18.94 36.12
N HIS A 45 10.42 -18.17 37.06
CA HIS A 45 9.75 -16.99 37.63
C HIS A 45 10.15 -15.69 36.91
N LEU A 46 9.22 -14.74 36.87
CA LEU A 46 9.45 -13.39 36.38
C LEU A 46 10.23 -12.58 37.43
N ILE A 47 11.35 -11.99 37.00
CA ILE A 47 12.16 -11.10 37.84
C ILE A 47 11.70 -9.67 37.56
N THR A 48 11.18 -8.98 38.58
CA THR A 48 10.67 -7.62 38.46
C THR A 48 11.76 -6.57 38.70
N ASN A 49 11.73 -5.45 37.96
CA ASN A 49 12.66 -4.34 38.14
C ASN A 49 12.02 -3.03 37.67
N ARG A 50 11.18 -2.41 38.52
CA ARG A 50 10.34 -1.26 38.14
C ARG A 50 9.52 -1.56 36.88
N SER A 51 9.04 -2.79 36.80
CA SER A 51 8.17 -3.37 35.77
C SER A 51 6.76 -2.82 35.95
N VAL A 52 6.56 -1.58 35.53
CA VAL A 52 5.28 -0.88 35.67
C VAL A 52 4.48 -0.91 34.36
N TRP A 53 3.17 -1.15 34.48
CA TRP A 53 2.22 -0.95 33.39
C TRP A 53 2.14 0.55 33.07
N ARG A 54 2.25 0.89 31.79
CA ARG A 54 2.13 2.26 31.28
C ARG A 54 1.84 2.22 29.79
N ASN A 55 1.17 3.25 29.30
CA ASN A 55 1.11 3.52 27.87
C ASN A 55 2.50 3.99 27.43
N PHE A 56 3.00 3.47 26.31
CA PHE A 56 4.32 3.84 25.80
C PHE A 56 4.33 5.34 25.42
N PRO A 57 5.09 6.20 26.12
CA PRO A 57 5.09 7.62 25.82
C PRO A 57 5.94 7.89 24.57
N MET A 58 5.34 8.50 23.54
CA MET A 58 6.10 9.03 22.41
C MET A 58 6.56 10.46 22.71
N ILE A 59 7.87 10.65 22.86
CA ILE A 59 8.50 11.96 23.07
C ILE A 59 9.16 12.41 21.77
N ARG A 60 8.82 13.63 21.34
CA ARG A 60 9.53 14.37 20.29
C ARG A 60 9.87 15.76 20.81
N CYS A 61 11.15 16.09 20.84
CA CYS A 61 11.61 17.42 21.20
C CYS A 61 11.93 18.25 19.96
N GLU A 62 11.30 19.42 19.84
CA GLU A 62 11.60 20.38 18.78
C GLU A 62 13.05 20.85 18.86
N ARG A 63 13.56 21.15 20.06
CA ARG A 63 14.95 21.57 20.31
C ARG A 63 15.67 20.53 21.14
N TRP A 64 16.90 20.20 20.77
CA TRP A 64 17.70 19.18 21.46
C TRP A 64 18.78 19.77 22.35
N THR A 65 18.98 21.08 22.25
CA THR A 65 20.05 21.80 22.91
C THR A 65 19.50 23.03 23.62
N HIS A 66 20.05 23.33 24.79
CA HIS A 66 19.73 24.52 25.57
C HIS A 66 20.99 25.01 26.28
N GLU A 67 21.45 26.22 25.94
CA GLU A 67 22.74 26.76 26.41
C GLU A 67 23.90 25.79 26.16
N ASN A 68 24.43 25.15 27.20
CA ASN A 68 25.50 24.15 27.15
C ASN A 68 25.00 22.72 27.46
N ALA A 69 23.68 22.52 27.55
CA ALA A 69 23.04 21.22 27.75
C ALA A 69 22.55 20.62 26.42
N VAL A 70 22.67 19.30 26.31
CA VAL A 70 22.26 18.52 25.14
C VAL A 70 21.44 17.33 25.61
N LEU A 71 20.28 17.11 25.00
CA LEU A 71 19.49 15.90 25.16
C LEU A 71 20.00 14.82 24.20
N LEU A 72 20.15 13.59 24.71
CA LEU A 72 20.63 12.43 23.95
C LEU A 72 19.66 11.26 24.10
N GLY A 73 19.56 10.42 23.07
CA GLY A 73 18.75 9.21 23.05
C GLY A 73 17.26 9.48 23.34
N ASP A 74 16.67 8.59 24.15
CA ASP A 74 15.24 8.61 24.46
C ASP A 74 14.78 9.87 25.21
N ALA A 75 15.70 10.65 25.78
CA ALA A 75 15.36 11.93 26.44
C ALA A 75 14.86 13.02 25.46
N LYS A 76 15.20 12.91 24.17
CA LYS A 76 14.69 13.81 23.11
C LYS A 76 13.80 13.14 22.07
N ALA A 77 14.01 11.84 21.87
CA ALA A 77 13.41 11.08 20.79
C ALA A 77 13.28 9.62 21.20
N THR A 78 12.10 9.23 21.67
CA THR A 78 11.82 7.84 22.03
C THR A 78 11.63 7.00 20.76
N ALA A 79 12.13 5.77 20.79
CA ALA A 79 11.79 4.74 19.81
C ALA A 79 11.14 3.54 20.53
N HIS A 80 10.00 3.08 20.02
CA HIS A 80 9.33 1.86 20.47
C HIS A 80 10.34 0.71 20.65
N PHE A 81 10.28 0.04 21.80
CA PHE A 81 11.29 -0.95 22.22
C PHE A 81 11.52 -2.05 21.17
N SER A 82 10.51 -2.35 20.35
CA SER A 82 10.56 -3.35 19.30
C SER A 82 11.50 -3.00 18.12
N ILE A 83 11.94 -1.74 18.01
CA ILE A 83 13.03 -1.31 17.10
C ILE A 83 14.39 -1.44 17.78
N GLY A 84 14.43 -1.43 19.12
CA GLY A 84 15.62 -1.72 19.90
C GLY A 84 16.75 -0.70 19.74
N SER A 85 16.41 0.60 19.70
CA SER A 85 17.39 1.64 19.38
C SER A 85 17.73 2.61 20.51
N GLY A 86 17.13 2.57 21.70
CA GLY A 86 17.36 3.58 22.74
C GLY A 86 18.85 3.81 23.08
N THR A 87 19.58 2.74 23.44
CA THR A 87 21.03 2.81 23.71
C THR A 87 21.82 3.20 22.47
N LYS A 88 21.45 2.68 21.30
CA LYS A 88 22.10 2.99 20.03
C LYS A 88 21.96 4.48 19.69
N LEU A 89 20.75 5.05 19.85
CA LEU A 89 20.46 6.46 19.62
C LEU A 89 21.33 7.33 20.51
N ALA A 90 21.43 7.01 21.80
CA ALA A 90 22.29 7.73 22.74
C ALA A 90 23.77 7.66 22.36
N MET A 91 24.27 6.48 21.96
CA MET A 91 25.66 6.30 21.51
C MET A 91 25.94 7.09 20.22
N GLU A 92 25.06 7.00 19.23
CA GLU A 92 25.18 7.75 17.98
C GLU A 92 25.11 9.26 18.23
N ASP A 93 24.19 9.73 19.07
CA ASP A 93 24.11 11.14 19.42
C ASP A 93 25.40 11.63 20.08
N ALA A 94 26.02 10.83 20.95
CA ALA A 94 27.31 11.18 21.55
C ALA A 94 28.45 11.24 20.52
N ILE A 95 28.47 10.31 19.56
CA ILE A 95 29.45 10.30 18.46
C ILE A 95 29.28 11.56 17.59
N PHE A 96 28.06 11.86 17.15
CA PHE A 96 27.78 13.04 16.33
C PHE A 96 28.05 14.36 17.06
N LEU A 97 27.77 14.40 18.37
CA LEU A 97 28.13 15.55 19.20
C LEU A 97 29.65 15.74 19.23
N TYR A 98 30.40 14.67 19.46
CA TYR A 98 31.86 14.69 19.42
C TYR A 98 32.41 15.15 18.06
N ASP A 99 31.88 14.61 16.97
CA ASP A 99 32.27 14.98 15.61
C ASP A 99 31.96 16.44 15.28
N ALA A 100 30.83 16.96 15.76
CA ALA A 100 30.51 18.38 15.65
C ALA A 100 31.57 19.24 16.34
N PHE A 101 31.95 18.91 17.58
CA PHE A 101 33.01 19.62 18.31
C PHE A 101 34.37 19.55 17.61
N ARG A 102 34.72 18.39 17.04
CA ARG A 102 35.95 18.26 16.25
C ARG A 102 35.95 19.15 15.01
N LYS A 103 34.83 19.19 14.29
CA LYS A 103 34.71 19.89 13.01
C LYS A 103 34.70 21.42 13.18
N THR A 104 34.09 21.94 14.24
CA THR A 104 34.01 23.38 14.51
C THR A 104 35.18 23.92 15.31
N GLY A 105 36.06 23.04 15.82
CA GLY A 105 37.14 23.41 16.74
C GLY A 105 36.68 23.72 18.16
N GLY A 106 35.37 23.59 18.46
CA GLY A 106 34.82 23.69 19.81
C GLY A 106 34.87 25.08 20.46
N THR A 107 35.35 26.12 19.77
CA THR A 107 35.50 27.48 20.31
C THR A 107 34.17 28.24 20.41
N ASN A 108 33.21 27.91 19.56
CA ASN A 108 31.84 28.42 19.62
C ASN A 108 30.87 27.27 19.93
N VAL A 109 30.56 27.08 21.21
CA VAL A 109 29.67 26.00 21.69
C VAL A 109 28.30 26.09 21.03
N LYS A 110 27.70 27.28 20.98
CA LYS A 110 26.37 27.49 20.39
C LYS A 110 26.30 27.05 18.93
N ALA A 111 27.28 27.46 18.12
CA ALA A 111 27.35 27.07 16.71
C ALA A 111 27.59 25.56 16.55
N THR A 112 28.38 24.96 17.44
CA THR A 112 28.67 23.52 17.46
C THR A 112 27.42 22.69 17.76
N LEU A 113 26.65 23.10 18.77
CA LEU A 113 25.41 22.44 19.16
C LEU A 113 24.35 22.54 18.06
N GLN A 114 24.27 23.68 17.37
CA GLN A 114 23.39 23.84 16.21
C GLN A 114 23.80 22.94 15.04
N ALA A 115 25.10 22.75 14.82
CA ALA A 115 25.62 21.83 13.79
C ALA A 115 25.32 20.36 14.12
N PHE A 116 25.45 19.96 15.39
CA PHE A 116 25.02 18.64 15.88
C PHE A 116 23.54 18.40 15.59
N GLU A 117 22.68 19.33 16.02
CA GLU A 117 21.23 19.19 15.88
C GLU A 117 20.83 19.07 14.40
N THR A 118 21.38 19.93 13.55
CA THR A 118 21.11 19.91 12.10
C THR A 118 21.53 18.59 11.44
N GLN A 119 22.72 18.07 11.77
CA GLN A 119 23.26 16.86 11.13
C GLN A 119 22.55 15.59 11.60
N ARG A 120 22.13 15.55 12.85
CA ARG A 120 21.60 14.33 13.48
C ARG A 120 20.08 14.19 13.37
N ARG A 121 19.36 15.29 13.13
CA ARG A 121 17.89 15.34 13.03
C ARG A 121 17.29 14.31 12.09
N GLU A 122 17.74 14.28 10.84
CA GLU A 122 17.14 13.44 9.81
C GLU A 122 17.21 11.94 10.15
N GLU A 123 18.32 11.46 10.70
CA GLU A 123 18.50 10.04 11.04
C GLU A 123 17.65 9.61 12.25
N VAL A 124 17.52 10.51 13.24
CA VAL A 124 16.66 10.26 14.41
C VAL A 124 15.20 10.24 13.98
N GLU A 125 14.75 11.20 13.17
CA GLU A 125 13.37 11.27 12.67
C GLU A 125 13.01 10.04 11.83
N LYS A 126 13.92 9.53 10.98
CA LYS A 126 13.73 8.25 10.26
C LYS A 126 13.57 7.06 11.21
N THR A 127 14.34 7.03 12.29
CA THR A 127 14.28 5.97 13.31
C THR A 127 12.98 6.05 14.09
N GLN A 128 12.56 7.25 14.52
CA GLN A 128 11.28 7.47 15.19
C GLN A 128 10.11 7.07 14.30
N HIS A 129 10.10 7.50 13.03
CA HIS A 129 9.06 7.10 12.10
C HIS A 129 8.94 5.58 11.98
N SER A 130 10.07 4.86 11.88
CA SER A 130 10.08 3.39 11.84
C SER A 130 9.54 2.78 13.15
N ALA A 131 9.81 3.44 14.28
CA ALA A 131 9.30 3.04 15.58
C ALA A 131 7.81 3.31 15.74
N ASP A 132 7.29 4.42 15.22
CA ASP A 132 5.86 4.76 15.23
C ASP A 132 5.08 3.75 14.39
N VAL A 133 5.58 3.42 13.19
CA VAL A 133 5.00 2.36 12.34
C VAL A 133 4.95 1.03 13.08
N SER A 134 5.99 0.74 13.86
CA SER A 134 6.04 -0.47 14.66
C SER A 134 5.08 -0.44 15.84
N LEU A 135 5.00 0.68 16.58
CA LEU A 135 4.07 0.87 17.69
C LEU A 135 2.63 0.66 17.22
N VAL A 136 2.24 1.34 16.15
CA VAL A 136 0.89 1.19 15.56
C VAL A 136 0.59 -0.26 15.18
N TRP A 137 1.59 -1.01 14.69
CA TRP A 137 1.39 -2.43 14.43
C TRP A 137 1.09 -3.23 15.70
N PHE A 138 1.78 -2.95 16.81
CA PHE A 138 1.55 -3.59 18.12
C PHE A 138 0.18 -3.25 18.71
N GLU A 139 -0.26 -2.00 18.59
CA GLU A 139 -1.61 -1.56 19.01
C GLU A 139 -2.74 -2.29 18.27
N HIS A 140 -2.45 -2.86 17.10
CA HIS A 140 -3.43 -3.56 16.27
C HIS A 140 -3.16 -5.06 16.10
N VAL A 141 -2.41 -5.70 17.01
CA VAL A 141 -2.07 -7.14 16.93
C VAL A 141 -3.31 -8.04 16.83
N LYS A 142 -4.43 -7.64 17.44
CA LYS A 142 -5.71 -8.37 17.34
C LYS A 142 -6.15 -8.64 15.91
N ARG A 143 -5.77 -7.78 14.95
CA ARG A 143 -6.01 -7.96 13.51
C ARG A 143 -5.48 -9.29 12.96
N PHE A 144 -4.42 -9.82 13.57
CA PHE A 144 -3.67 -10.98 13.09
C PHE A 144 -3.91 -12.25 13.90
N TRP A 145 -4.91 -12.27 14.79
CA TRP A 145 -5.13 -13.38 15.73
C TRP A 145 -5.32 -14.74 15.03
N ASP A 146 -6.02 -14.74 13.90
CA ASP A 146 -6.30 -15.96 13.11
C ASP A 146 -5.25 -16.21 12.00
N MET A 147 -4.15 -15.46 12.01
CA MET A 147 -3.10 -15.60 11.00
C MET A 147 -2.24 -16.83 11.29
N ASP A 148 -1.83 -17.53 10.24
CA ASP A 148 -0.84 -18.61 10.35
C ASP A 148 0.41 -18.12 11.11
N PRO A 149 0.92 -18.85 12.11
CA PRO A 149 2.04 -18.41 12.95
C PRO A 149 3.31 -18.06 12.16
N THR A 150 3.61 -18.80 11.09
CA THR A 150 4.77 -18.55 10.22
C THR A 150 4.57 -17.23 9.47
N ARG A 151 3.37 -16.99 8.90
CA ARG A 151 3.03 -15.71 8.26
C ARG A 151 3.04 -14.55 9.26
N PHE A 152 2.51 -14.75 10.47
CA PHE A 152 2.53 -13.75 11.54
C PHE A 152 3.98 -13.36 11.88
N ALA A 153 4.87 -14.34 12.06
CA ALA A 153 6.29 -14.09 12.33
C ALA A 153 6.96 -13.29 11.19
N PHE A 154 6.66 -13.61 9.93
CA PHE A 154 7.16 -12.85 8.79
C PHE A 154 6.60 -11.42 8.77
N GLY A 155 5.30 -11.25 9.02
CA GLY A 155 4.63 -9.95 9.13
C GLY A 155 5.23 -9.09 10.22
N LEU A 156 5.44 -9.66 11.41
CA LEU A 156 6.10 -9.04 12.55
C LEU A 156 7.52 -8.58 12.17
N MET A 157 8.35 -9.45 11.58
CA MET A 157 9.72 -9.07 11.20
C MET A 157 9.78 -7.96 10.15
N THR A 158 8.80 -7.90 9.24
CA THR A 158 8.76 -6.94 8.13
C THR A 158 7.91 -5.70 8.39
N ARG A 159 7.34 -5.54 9.61
CA ARG A 159 6.39 -4.45 9.95
C ARG A 159 6.98 -3.05 9.76
N SER A 160 8.25 -2.86 10.12
CA SER A 160 8.95 -1.57 10.00
C SER A 160 9.34 -1.23 8.56
N ARG A 161 9.15 -2.16 7.61
CA ARG A 161 9.51 -2.01 6.18
C ARG A 161 11.02 -1.89 5.93
N ALA A 162 11.85 -1.94 6.97
CA ALA A 162 13.31 -1.95 6.86
C ALA A 162 13.83 -3.36 6.56
N ILE A 163 13.21 -4.38 7.16
CA ILE A 163 13.42 -5.79 6.85
C ILE A 163 12.40 -6.18 5.78
N THR A 164 12.87 -6.93 4.79
CA THR A 164 12.12 -7.31 3.59
C THR A 164 12.31 -8.79 3.30
N TYR A 165 11.58 -9.29 2.31
CA TYR A 165 11.74 -10.64 1.79
C TYR A 165 13.20 -10.95 1.41
N ASP A 166 13.84 -10.13 0.57
CA ASP A 166 15.22 -10.34 0.14
C ASP A 166 16.22 -10.21 1.31
N ASN A 167 15.94 -9.31 2.27
CA ASN A 167 16.77 -9.18 3.47
C ASN A 167 16.73 -10.45 4.33
N LEU A 168 15.53 -11.02 4.52
CA LEU A 168 15.33 -12.27 5.26
C LEU A 168 15.90 -13.46 4.49
N ALA A 169 15.80 -13.50 3.17
CA ALA A 169 16.36 -14.59 2.37
C ALA A 169 17.89 -14.70 2.53
N LEU A 170 18.56 -13.57 2.79
CA LEU A 170 19.99 -13.53 3.09
C LEU A 170 20.34 -13.96 4.52
N ARG A 171 19.44 -13.68 5.49
CA ARG A 171 19.70 -13.86 6.93
C ARG A 171 19.17 -15.18 7.48
N ALA A 172 18.05 -15.65 6.96
CA ALA A 172 17.30 -16.82 7.38
C ALA A 172 16.63 -17.50 6.14
N PRO A 173 17.43 -18.08 5.23
CA PRO A 173 16.92 -18.64 3.97
C PRO A 173 15.89 -19.76 4.18
N ASP A 174 16.04 -20.58 5.22
CA ASP A 174 15.09 -21.66 5.49
C ASP A 174 13.74 -21.14 5.97
N PHE A 175 13.72 -20.04 6.74
CA PHE A 175 12.48 -19.36 7.13
C PHE A 175 11.74 -18.77 5.93
N VAL A 176 12.47 -18.16 4.99
CA VAL A 176 11.85 -17.66 3.74
C VAL A 176 11.30 -18.81 2.89
N ARG A 177 11.99 -19.95 2.82
CA ARG A 177 11.48 -21.15 2.13
C ARG A 177 10.19 -21.67 2.77
N GLU A 178 10.08 -21.61 4.10
CA GLU A 178 8.87 -21.98 4.83
C GLU A 178 7.69 -21.07 4.44
N ILE A 179 7.94 -19.76 4.34
CA ILE A 179 6.96 -18.77 3.88
C ILE A 179 6.53 -19.03 2.43
N ASP A 180 7.47 -19.29 1.52
CA ASP A 180 7.13 -19.62 0.13
C ASP A 180 6.27 -20.88 0.05
N THR A 181 6.58 -21.87 0.87
CA THR A 181 5.82 -23.12 0.99
C THR A 181 4.42 -22.87 1.52
N LEU A 182 4.27 -22.01 2.54
CA LEU A 182 2.97 -21.62 3.08
C LEU A 182 2.10 -20.95 2.01
N VAL A 183 2.64 -19.94 1.31
CA VAL A 183 1.89 -19.24 0.24
C VAL A 183 1.52 -20.22 -0.89
N ALA A 184 2.40 -21.15 -1.26
CA ALA A 184 2.10 -22.17 -2.25
C ALA A 184 1.03 -23.16 -1.77
N ARG A 185 1.02 -23.56 -0.49
CA ARG A 185 -0.04 -24.40 0.09
C ARG A 185 -1.39 -23.72 0.07
N GLU A 186 -1.46 -22.46 0.47
CA GLU A 186 -2.68 -21.64 0.37
C GLU A 186 -3.16 -21.53 -1.08
N THR A 187 -2.22 -21.35 -2.01
CA THR A 187 -2.52 -21.27 -3.45
C THR A 187 -3.05 -22.61 -3.98
N ARG A 188 -2.46 -23.74 -3.58
CA ARG A 188 -2.94 -25.08 -3.92
C ARG A 188 -4.31 -25.37 -3.31
N ALA A 189 -4.56 -24.94 -2.07
CA ALA A 189 -5.87 -25.07 -1.41
C ALA A 189 -6.99 -24.34 -2.17
N ARG A 190 -6.63 -23.32 -2.98
CA ARG A 190 -7.55 -22.61 -3.88
C ARG A 190 -7.72 -23.28 -5.26
N GLY A 191 -7.20 -24.50 -5.43
CA GLY A 191 -7.38 -25.34 -6.62
C GLY A 191 -6.33 -25.16 -7.71
N PHE A 192 -5.18 -24.55 -7.41
CA PHE A 192 -4.08 -24.40 -8.37
C PHE A 192 -3.08 -25.56 -8.29
N ASP A 193 -2.59 -26.00 -9.44
CA ASP A 193 -1.47 -26.92 -9.52
C ASP A 193 -0.14 -26.14 -9.45
N VAL A 194 0.34 -25.94 -8.22
CA VAL A 194 1.62 -25.29 -7.91
C VAL A 194 2.49 -26.22 -7.07
N SER A 195 3.81 -26.18 -7.25
CA SER A 195 4.77 -26.93 -6.43
C SER A 195 4.85 -26.38 -5.01
N THR A 196 4.84 -27.27 -4.01
CA THR A 196 5.12 -26.93 -2.61
C THR A 196 6.51 -27.39 -2.17
N GLU A 197 7.19 -28.21 -2.98
CA GLU A 197 8.57 -28.64 -2.72
C GLU A 197 9.58 -27.61 -3.24
N THR A 198 9.24 -27.01 -4.38
CA THR A 198 10.00 -25.98 -5.09
C THR A 198 9.08 -24.81 -5.46
N PRO A 199 8.49 -24.13 -4.46
CA PRO A 199 7.52 -23.09 -4.71
C PRO A 199 8.16 -21.90 -5.45
N ALA A 200 7.41 -21.31 -6.38
CA ALA A 200 7.75 -19.98 -6.89
C ALA A 200 7.58 -18.95 -5.77
N VAL A 201 8.38 -17.88 -5.79
CA VAL A 201 8.27 -16.80 -4.81
C VAL A 201 6.87 -16.16 -4.83
N PRO A 202 6.42 -15.52 -3.73
CA PRO A 202 5.01 -15.18 -3.52
C PRO A 202 4.39 -14.32 -4.63
N MET A 203 5.16 -13.41 -5.25
CA MET A 203 4.67 -12.57 -6.34
C MET A 203 4.27 -13.36 -7.60
N PHE A 204 4.83 -14.56 -7.82
CA PHE A 204 4.55 -15.41 -8.99
C PHE A 204 3.56 -16.54 -8.71
N GLN A 205 2.94 -16.54 -7.52
CA GLN A 205 1.83 -17.44 -7.23
C GLN A 205 0.56 -16.93 -7.93
N PRO A 206 -0.23 -17.79 -8.59
CA PRO A 206 -1.46 -17.37 -9.25
C PRO A 206 -2.54 -16.91 -8.26
N LEU A 207 -3.55 -16.23 -8.79
CA LEU A 207 -4.74 -15.81 -8.05
C LEU A 207 -6.00 -16.07 -8.88
N LYS A 208 -7.06 -16.56 -8.24
CA LYS A 208 -8.39 -16.66 -8.85
C LYS A 208 -9.33 -15.64 -8.22
N LEU A 209 -9.99 -14.84 -9.06
CA LEU A 209 -11.07 -13.93 -8.70
C LEU A 209 -12.28 -14.27 -9.58
N ARG A 210 -13.34 -14.82 -8.97
CA ARG A 210 -14.46 -15.44 -9.69
C ARG A 210 -13.98 -16.43 -10.76
N GLY A 211 -14.40 -16.25 -12.02
CA GLY A 211 -13.96 -17.05 -13.16
C GLY A 211 -12.60 -16.64 -13.75
N MET A 212 -12.00 -15.53 -13.29
CA MET A 212 -10.74 -15.01 -13.81
C MET A 212 -9.55 -15.58 -13.05
N THR A 213 -8.58 -16.12 -13.80
CA THR A 213 -7.28 -16.55 -13.27
C THR A 213 -6.19 -15.56 -13.68
N LEU A 214 -5.44 -15.06 -12.71
CA LEU A 214 -4.23 -14.26 -12.87
C LEU A 214 -3.00 -15.17 -12.74
N PRO A 215 -2.02 -15.08 -13.66
CA PRO A 215 -0.83 -15.92 -13.63
C PRO A 215 0.18 -15.52 -12.54
N ASN A 216 0.06 -14.31 -12.00
CA ASN A 216 0.92 -13.79 -10.93
C ASN A 216 0.20 -12.64 -10.19
N ARG A 217 0.82 -12.11 -9.12
CA ARG A 217 0.26 -11.07 -8.24
C ARG A 217 0.61 -9.64 -8.64
N VAL A 218 1.26 -9.44 -9.78
CA VAL A 218 1.74 -8.12 -10.24
C VAL A 218 0.69 -7.42 -11.09
N VAL A 219 0.38 -6.18 -10.74
CA VAL A 219 -0.62 -5.36 -11.41
C VAL A 219 0.01 -4.08 -11.96
N VAL A 220 -0.35 -3.73 -13.21
CA VAL A 220 -0.10 -2.40 -13.78
C VAL A 220 -1.25 -1.50 -13.37
N SER A 221 -0.98 -0.54 -12.49
CA SER A 221 -1.97 0.40 -11.95
C SER A 221 -2.62 1.23 -13.08
N PRO A 222 -3.88 1.68 -12.92
CA PRO A 222 -4.47 2.67 -13.81
C PRO A 222 -3.66 3.97 -13.73
N MET A 223 -3.30 4.53 -14.90
CA MET A 223 -2.46 5.72 -15.04
C MET A 223 -2.96 6.53 -16.24
N CYS A 224 -3.60 7.67 -16.01
CA CYS A 224 -4.02 8.58 -17.09
C CYS A 224 -2.83 8.95 -17.98
N GLN A 225 -2.97 8.69 -19.28
CA GLN A 225 -1.99 9.05 -20.30
C GLN A 225 -2.21 10.45 -20.83
N TYR A 226 -3.44 10.96 -20.72
CA TYR A 226 -3.83 12.27 -21.22
C TYR A 226 -3.52 12.45 -22.72
N SER A 227 -3.64 11.37 -23.49
CA SER A 227 -3.29 11.32 -24.92
C SER A 227 -4.49 11.02 -25.83
N ALA A 228 -5.71 10.98 -25.29
CA ALA A 228 -6.91 10.75 -26.07
C ALA A 228 -7.38 12.04 -26.74
N HIS A 229 -8.06 11.92 -27.88
CA HIS A 229 -8.69 13.04 -28.56
C HIS A 229 -10.21 12.89 -28.47
N ASP A 230 -10.87 13.82 -27.77
CA ASP A 230 -12.31 13.75 -27.49
C ASP A 230 -12.78 12.46 -26.79
N GLY A 231 -11.89 11.86 -26.00
CA GLY A 231 -12.12 10.58 -25.34
C GLY A 231 -11.65 9.38 -26.14
N LEU A 232 -11.26 9.55 -27.41
CA LEU A 232 -10.84 8.46 -28.29
C LEU A 232 -9.41 8.02 -28.01
N PRO A 233 -9.20 6.79 -27.51
CA PRO A 233 -7.86 6.21 -27.44
C PRO A 233 -7.32 5.97 -28.85
N ASP A 234 -6.01 6.09 -28.99
CA ASP A 234 -5.28 6.05 -30.25
C ASP A 234 -4.07 5.08 -30.19
N ASP A 235 -3.12 5.24 -31.10
CA ASP A 235 -1.91 4.42 -31.16
C ASP A 235 -0.99 4.58 -29.95
N TRP A 236 -1.02 5.72 -29.25
CA TRP A 236 -0.30 5.86 -27.98
C TRP A 236 -0.79 4.81 -26.99
N HIS A 237 -2.11 4.66 -26.87
CA HIS A 237 -2.73 3.74 -25.93
C HIS A 237 -2.47 2.29 -26.34
N LEU A 238 -2.53 1.97 -27.64
CA LEU A 238 -2.18 0.64 -28.14
C LEU A 238 -0.74 0.26 -27.78
N VAL A 239 0.24 1.11 -28.07
CA VAL A 239 1.65 0.87 -27.72
C VAL A 239 1.82 0.83 -26.21
N HIS A 240 1.11 1.71 -25.48
CA HIS A 240 1.19 1.80 -24.04
C HIS A 240 0.78 0.47 -23.39
N TYR A 241 -0.46 0.03 -23.59
CA TYR A 241 -0.96 -1.20 -22.96
C TYR A 241 -0.33 -2.45 -23.56
N GLY A 242 -0.09 -2.47 -24.88
CA GLY A 242 0.53 -3.60 -25.56
C GLY A 242 1.91 -3.94 -25.01
N SER A 243 2.77 -2.93 -24.80
CA SER A 243 4.12 -3.15 -24.25
C SER A 243 4.13 -3.67 -22.82
N ARG A 244 3.21 -3.20 -21.95
CA ARG A 244 3.12 -3.70 -20.56
C ARG A 244 2.48 -5.08 -20.49
N ALA A 245 1.54 -5.39 -21.38
CA ALA A 245 0.88 -6.69 -21.43
C ALA A 245 1.88 -7.81 -21.76
N ILE A 246 2.70 -7.62 -22.79
CA ILE A 246 3.76 -8.56 -23.17
C ILE A 246 4.94 -8.58 -22.18
N GLY A 247 5.00 -7.60 -21.27
CA GLY A 247 6.00 -7.48 -20.21
C GLY A 247 5.81 -8.46 -19.03
N GLY A 248 4.67 -9.17 -18.98
CA GLY A 248 4.45 -10.30 -18.07
C GLY A 248 3.66 -9.99 -16.79
N ALA A 249 3.14 -8.79 -16.60
CA ALA A 249 2.23 -8.52 -15.49
C ALA A 249 0.98 -9.42 -15.55
N GLY A 250 0.42 -9.79 -14.40
CA GLY A 250 -0.76 -10.65 -14.36
C GLY A 250 -2.05 -9.92 -14.73
N LEU A 251 -2.13 -8.64 -14.37
CA LEU A 251 -3.30 -7.78 -14.58
C LEU A 251 -2.86 -6.37 -15.00
N LEU A 252 -3.55 -5.80 -15.98
CA LEU A 252 -3.42 -4.42 -16.39
C LEU A 252 -4.74 -3.72 -16.19
N PHE A 253 -4.67 -2.45 -15.80
CA PHE A 253 -5.82 -1.56 -15.80
C PHE A 253 -5.67 -0.58 -16.96
N THR A 254 -6.78 -0.25 -17.61
CA THR A 254 -6.88 1.00 -18.37
C THR A 254 -6.59 2.18 -17.45
N GLU A 255 -6.33 3.35 -18.00
CA GLU A 255 -6.50 4.58 -17.23
C GLU A 255 -7.97 4.75 -16.81
N MET A 256 -8.24 5.74 -15.95
CA MET A 256 -9.61 6.11 -15.63
C MET A 256 -10.33 6.48 -16.93
N THR A 257 -11.19 5.58 -17.38
CA THR A 257 -11.93 5.72 -18.63
C THR A 257 -13.25 6.37 -18.30
N CYS A 258 -13.46 7.54 -18.87
CA CYS A 258 -14.55 8.44 -18.49
C CYS A 258 -15.86 7.96 -19.10
N VAL A 259 -16.93 7.95 -18.31
CA VAL A 259 -18.25 7.42 -18.72
C VAL A 259 -19.07 8.38 -19.57
N SER A 260 -18.65 9.64 -19.65
CA SER A 260 -19.24 10.69 -20.49
C SER A 260 -18.19 11.75 -20.84
N ALA A 261 -18.50 12.65 -21.78
CA ALA A 261 -17.60 13.75 -22.13
C ALA A 261 -17.35 14.71 -20.94
N GLN A 262 -18.36 14.88 -20.07
CA GLN A 262 -18.30 15.72 -18.87
C GLN A 262 -17.59 15.04 -17.69
N ALA A 263 -17.49 13.70 -17.73
CA ALA A 263 -16.79 12.89 -16.73
C ALA A 263 -15.26 12.99 -16.81
N ARG A 264 -14.72 13.64 -17.84
CA ARG A 264 -13.27 13.77 -18.07
C ARG A 264 -12.59 14.67 -17.04
N ILE A 265 -11.32 14.38 -16.75
CA ILE A 265 -10.45 15.27 -15.97
C ILE A 265 -9.99 16.41 -16.89
N THR A 266 -9.35 16.04 -18.00
CA THR A 266 -8.80 16.95 -19.00
C THR A 266 -9.33 16.59 -20.39
N HIS A 267 -9.05 17.43 -21.40
CA HIS A 267 -9.34 17.10 -22.79
C HIS A 267 -8.63 15.84 -23.30
N GLY A 268 -7.51 15.46 -22.68
CA GLY A 268 -6.70 14.29 -23.04
C GLY A 268 -7.18 12.96 -22.42
N CYS A 269 -8.19 12.98 -21.55
CA CYS A 269 -8.67 11.75 -20.89
C CYS A 269 -9.38 10.82 -21.86
N ALA A 270 -9.11 9.52 -21.75
CA ALA A 270 -9.84 8.50 -22.48
C ALA A 270 -11.29 8.33 -21.98
N GLY A 271 -12.19 7.93 -22.88
CA GLY A 271 -13.61 7.76 -22.64
C GLY A 271 -14.16 6.44 -23.18
N LEU A 272 -15.38 6.09 -22.75
CA LEU A 272 -16.15 4.95 -23.26
C LEU A 272 -17.65 5.27 -23.33
N TYR A 273 -17.99 6.30 -24.10
CA TYR A 273 -19.36 6.82 -24.26
C TYR A 273 -19.84 6.94 -25.71
N SER A 274 -19.14 6.31 -26.65
CA SER A 274 -19.53 6.26 -28.06
C SER A 274 -19.10 4.94 -28.71
N ASP A 275 -19.66 4.64 -29.89
CA ASP A 275 -19.30 3.44 -30.65
C ASP A 275 -17.84 3.50 -31.15
N ALA A 276 -17.34 4.69 -31.45
CA ALA A 276 -15.93 4.88 -31.81
C ALA A 276 -14.99 4.57 -30.64
N HIS A 277 -15.37 4.97 -29.41
CA HIS A 277 -14.62 4.60 -28.21
C HIS A 277 -14.57 3.09 -28.01
N GLU A 278 -15.71 2.43 -28.16
CA GLU A 278 -15.81 0.97 -28.05
C GLU A 278 -14.90 0.26 -29.08
N ALA A 279 -14.92 0.70 -30.34
CA ALA A 279 -14.08 0.13 -31.39
C ALA A 279 -12.58 0.31 -31.09
N ALA A 280 -12.17 1.49 -30.63
CA ALA A 280 -10.78 1.77 -30.27
C ALA A 280 -10.30 0.90 -29.10
N TRP A 281 -11.11 0.78 -28.04
CA TRP A 281 -10.79 -0.08 -26.90
C TRP A 281 -10.79 -1.57 -27.26
N THR A 282 -11.68 -2.01 -28.15
CA THR A 282 -11.71 -3.38 -28.66
C THR A 282 -10.38 -3.74 -29.32
N ARG A 283 -9.86 -2.87 -30.20
CA ARG A 283 -8.54 -3.06 -30.84
C ARG A 283 -7.41 -3.26 -29.82
N ILE A 284 -7.43 -2.48 -28.74
CA ILE A 284 -6.40 -2.56 -27.68
C ILE A 284 -6.56 -3.85 -26.87
N ALA A 285 -7.79 -4.18 -26.46
CA ALA A 285 -8.08 -5.39 -25.70
C ALA A 285 -7.75 -6.66 -26.48
N ASP A 286 -8.09 -6.70 -27.77
CA ASP A 286 -7.75 -7.80 -28.68
C ASP A 286 -6.24 -8.00 -28.78
N PHE A 287 -5.47 -6.91 -28.89
CA PHE A 287 -4.01 -7.01 -28.88
C PHE A 287 -3.50 -7.65 -27.58
N VAL A 288 -3.98 -7.19 -26.43
CA VAL A 288 -3.58 -7.71 -25.10
C VAL A 288 -3.89 -9.20 -24.99
N HIS A 289 -5.10 -9.61 -25.36
CA HIS A 289 -5.54 -11.02 -25.27
C HIS A 289 -4.83 -11.94 -26.26
N ALA A 290 -4.53 -11.46 -27.47
CA ALA A 290 -3.88 -12.26 -28.50
C ALA A 290 -2.38 -12.47 -28.24
N ASN A 291 -1.72 -11.53 -27.55
CA ASN A 291 -0.25 -11.49 -27.48
C ASN A 291 0.32 -11.68 -26.06
N SER A 292 -0.52 -11.87 -25.04
CA SER A 292 -0.05 -12.03 -23.66
C SER A 292 -0.95 -12.93 -22.81
N ALA A 293 -0.43 -13.37 -21.66
CA ALA A 293 -1.23 -14.04 -20.63
C ALA A 293 -1.92 -13.08 -19.66
N ALA A 294 -1.67 -11.78 -19.81
CA ALA A 294 -2.17 -10.76 -18.89
C ALA A 294 -3.68 -10.57 -19.03
N LYS A 295 -4.36 -10.24 -17.92
CA LYS A 295 -5.78 -9.87 -17.93
C LYS A 295 -5.90 -8.35 -18.04
N PHE A 296 -6.97 -7.89 -18.68
CA PHE A 296 -7.20 -6.46 -18.89
C PHE A 296 -8.49 -6.01 -18.20
N CYS A 297 -8.32 -5.08 -17.26
CA CYS A 297 -9.36 -4.48 -16.45
C CYS A 297 -9.69 -3.08 -16.98
N LEU A 298 -10.98 -2.80 -17.11
CA LEU A 298 -11.49 -1.47 -17.41
C LEU A 298 -11.75 -0.73 -16.09
N GLN A 299 -11.03 0.37 -15.85
CA GLN A 299 -11.38 1.29 -14.77
C GLN A 299 -12.33 2.37 -15.30
N LEU A 300 -13.55 2.44 -14.75
CA LEU A 300 -14.52 3.49 -15.07
C LEU A 300 -14.56 4.55 -13.98
N GLY A 301 -14.64 5.82 -14.38
CA GLY A 301 -14.72 6.93 -13.43
C GLY A 301 -15.38 8.18 -13.98
N HIS A 302 -15.61 9.12 -13.06
CA HIS A 302 -16.15 10.45 -13.33
C HIS A 302 -15.42 11.47 -12.47
N SER A 303 -14.78 12.45 -13.08
CA SER A 303 -13.91 13.44 -12.41
C SER A 303 -14.62 14.32 -11.38
N GLY A 304 -15.91 14.58 -11.58
CA GLY A 304 -16.72 15.35 -10.64
C GLY A 304 -16.16 16.76 -10.48
N ARG A 305 -15.98 17.22 -9.23
CA ARG A 305 -15.42 18.57 -8.94
C ARG A 305 -13.97 18.78 -9.36
N LYS A 306 -13.25 17.72 -9.78
CA LYS A 306 -11.88 17.77 -10.31
C LYS A 306 -11.82 17.70 -11.84
N GLY A 307 -12.96 17.85 -12.53
CA GLY A 307 -13.04 17.86 -13.98
C GLY A 307 -12.72 19.23 -14.60
N ALA A 308 -12.63 19.26 -15.93
CA ALA A 308 -12.37 20.46 -16.72
C ALA A 308 -11.05 21.19 -16.37
N THR A 309 -9.98 20.42 -16.19
CA THR A 309 -8.64 20.91 -15.85
C THR A 309 -7.64 20.75 -17.01
N ARG A 310 -6.50 21.45 -16.89
CA ARG A 310 -5.39 21.39 -17.85
C ARG A 310 -4.72 20.03 -17.86
N LEU A 311 -3.95 19.75 -18.92
CA LEU A 311 -3.06 18.59 -18.93
C LEU A 311 -2.05 18.71 -17.79
N MET A 312 -1.67 17.59 -17.18
CA MET A 312 -0.86 17.62 -15.95
C MET A 312 0.49 18.33 -16.10
N TRP A 313 1.07 18.36 -17.31
CA TRP A 313 2.33 19.05 -17.60
C TRP A 313 2.15 20.53 -17.97
N GLU A 314 0.92 21.00 -18.12
CA GLU A 314 0.54 22.40 -18.35
C GLU A 314 0.05 23.10 -17.07
N GLY A 315 -0.35 22.31 -16.07
CA GLY A 315 -0.85 22.76 -14.77
C GLY A 315 -1.70 21.66 -14.14
N MET A 316 -1.11 20.85 -13.25
CA MET A 316 -1.81 19.73 -12.62
C MET A 316 -2.98 20.23 -11.76
N ASP A 317 -4.17 19.68 -11.98
CA ASP A 317 -5.43 20.04 -11.29
C ASP A 317 -5.85 21.52 -11.46
N GLU A 318 -5.14 22.31 -12.28
CA GLU A 318 -5.47 23.71 -12.56
C GLU A 318 -6.62 23.83 -13.56
N PRO A 319 -7.50 24.84 -13.43
CA PRO A 319 -8.63 25.03 -14.34
C PRO A 319 -8.19 25.36 -15.77
N LEU A 320 -8.99 24.93 -16.74
CA LEU A 320 -8.80 25.31 -18.14
C LEU A 320 -8.91 26.84 -18.32
N PRO A 321 -8.02 27.46 -19.11
CA PRO A 321 -8.08 28.91 -19.35
C PRO A 321 -9.32 29.32 -20.17
N SER A 322 -9.84 28.43 -21.00
CA SER A 322 -11.07 28.61 -21.79
C SER A 322 -11.64 27.24 -22.16
N GLY A 323 -12.92 27.19 -22.56
CA GLY A 323 -13.54 25.94 -23.02
C GLY A 323 -13.89 24.91 -21.92
N ALA A 324 -13.83 25.30 -20.65
CA ALA A 324 -14.28 24.46 -19.54
C ALA A 324 -15.76 24.10 -19.68
N TRP A 325 -16.08 22.81 -19.57
CA TRP A 325 -17.48 22.35 -19.48
C TRP A 325 -17.98 22.44 -18.03
N PRO A 326 -19.31 22.51 -17.81
CA PRO A 326 -19.86 22.48 -16.46
C PRO A 326 -19.57 21.16 -15.75
N ILE A 327 -19.12 21.23 -14.50
CA ILE A 327 -18.88 20.07 -13.63
C ILE A 327 -19.94 19.94 -12.53
N VAL A 328 -20.10 18.72 -12.02
CA VAL A 328 -21.07 18.36 -10.97
C VAL A 328 -20.38 17.65 -9.80
N SER A 329 -20.96 17.73 -8.60
CA SER A 329 -20.46 17.04 -7.41
C SER A 329 -21.54 16.87 -6.34
N ALA A 330 -21.18 16.24 -5.23
CA ALA A 330 -22.04 16.08 -4.06
C ALA A 330 -22.52 17.43 -3.48
N SER A 331 -21.63 18.43 -3.46
CA SER A 331 -21.89 19.79 -2.95
C SER A 331 -21.13 20.84 -3.76
N PRO A 332 -21.52 22.14 -3.72
CA PRO A 332 -20.94 23.20 -4.53
C PRO A 332 -19.62 23.72 -3.93
N LEU A 333 -18.64 22.82 -3.78
CA LEU A 333 -17.32 23.10 -3.22
C LEU A 333 -16.24 22.89 -4.28
N PRO A 334 -15.54 23.96 -4.72
CA PRO A 334 -14.46 23.81 -5.70
C PRO A 334 -13.27 23.04 -5.11
N TYR A 335 -12.40 22.51 -5.98
CA TYR A 335 -11.19 21.80 -5.53
C TYR A 335 -10.10 22.77 -5.04
N TYR A 336 -9.71 23.73 -5.89
CA TYR A 336 -8.93 24.92 -5.48
C TYR A 336 -9.81 26.17 -5.41
N PRO A 337 -9.39 27.24 -4.72
CA PRO A 337 -10.14 28.50 -4.68
C PRO A 337 -10.46 29.10 -6.07
N ASP A 338 -9.61 28.86 -7.06
CA ASP A 338 -9.74 29.33 -8.45
C ASP A 338 -10.36 28.29 -9.41
N SER A 339 -10.63 27.07 -8.92
CA SER A 339 -11.33 26.05 -9.71
C SER A 339 -12.80 26.42 -9.95
N GLN A 340 -13.42 25.81 -10.96
CA GLN A 340 -14.86 25.92 -11.17
C GLN A 340 -15.62 25.40 -9.94
N VAL A 341 -16.64 26.14 -9.51
CA VAL A 341 -17.59 25.66 -8.50
C VAL A 341 -18.49 24.61 -9.13
N PRO A 342 -18.47 23.34 -8.67
CA PRO A 342 -19.36 22.31 -9.21
C PRO A 342 -20.81 22.65 -8.89
N ARG A 343 -21.72 22.30 -9.78
CA ARG A 343 -23.14 22.30 -9.44
C ARG A 343 -23.43 21.11 -8.52
N GLU A 344 -24.20 21.35 -7.46
CA GLU A 344 -24.71 20.27 -6.61
C GLU A 344 -25.65 19.37 -7.43
N MET A 345 -25.41 18.05 -7.39
CA MET A 345 -26.21 17.08 -8.12
C MET A 345 -27.64 16.98 -7.59
N THR A 346 -28.59 16.93 -8.51
CA THR A 346 -29.98 16.52 -8.29
C THR A 346 -30.13 15.01 -8.45
N ARG A 347 -31.29 14.46 -8.08
CA ARG A 347 -31.62 13.05 -8.37
C ARG A 347 -31.53 12.71 -9.85
N ALA A 348 -31.99 13.60 -10.73
CA ALA A 348 -31.92 13.40 -12.17
C ALA A 348 -30.46 13.35 -12.69
N ASP A 349 -29.56 14.14 -12.11
CA ASP A 349 -28.13 14.05 -12.43
C ASP A 349 -27.54 12.71 -11.96
N MET A 350 -27.92 12.25 -10.77
CA MET A 350 -27.51 10.95 -10.24
C MET A 350 -27.99 9.80 -11.13
N ASP A 351 -29.25 9.86 -11.60
CA ASP A 351 -29.81 8.89 -12.54
C ASP A 351 -29.07 8.88 -13.89
N GLN A 352 -28.74 10.05 -14.42
CA GLN A 352 -27.98 10.16 -15.66
C GLN A 352 -26.57 9.58 -15.52
N VAL A 353 -25.87 9.90 -14.42
CA VAL A 353 -24.53 9.35 -14.16
C VAL A 353 -24.60 7.83 -14.02
N ILE A 354 -25.60 7.28 -13.32
CA ILE A 354 -25.81 5.82 -13.23
C ILE A 354 -26.00 5.23 -14.64
N ALA A 355 -26.82 5.85 -15.48
CA ALA A 355 -27.06 5.40 -16.84
C ALA A 355 -25.78 5.45 -17.71
N ASP A 356 -24.95 6.47 -17.55
CA ASP A 356 -23.66 6.61 -18.24
C ASP A 356 -22.70 5.49 -17.83
N PHE A 357 -22.59 5.20 -16.52
CA PHE A 357 -21.81 4.07 -16.02
C PHE A 357 -22.31 2.74 -16.59
N VAL A 358 -23.62 2.48 -16.57
CA VAL A 358 -24.21 1.24 -17.11
C VAL A 358 -23.91 1.09 -18.61
N GLN A 359 -24.05 2.16 -19.39
CA GLN A 359 -23.71 2.14 -20.82
C GLN A 359 -22.22 1.82 -21.03
N ALA A 360 -21.32 2.48 -20.30
CA ALA A 360 -19.90 2.20 -20.38
C ALA A 360 -19.55 0.76 -19.96
N VAL A 361 -20.22 0.19 -18.95
CA VAL A 361 -20.09 -1.24 -18.59
C VAL A 361 -20.47 -2.13 -19.77
N GLN A 362 -21.62 -1.90 -20.40
CA GLN A 362 -22.08 -2.70 -21.55
C GLN A 362 -21.12 -2.63 -22.74
N ARG A 363 -20.59 -1.44 -23.02
CA ARG A 363 -19.53 -1.23 -24.02
C ARG A 363 -18.26 -1.99 -23.64
N GLY A 364 -17.85 -1.94 -22.37
CA GLY A 364 -16.70 -2.66 -21.87
C GLY A 364 -16.82 -4.18 -22.01
N ILE A 365 -18.02 -4.73 -21.81
CA ILE A 365 -18.30 -6.16 -22.04
C ILE A 365 -18.04 -6.52 -23.51
N ARG A 366 -18.59 -5.72 -24.44
CA ARG A 366 -18.45 -5.95 -25.88
C ARG A 366 -17.02 -5.73 -26.39
N ALA A 367 -16.30 -4.77 -25.81
CA ALA A 367 -14.87 -4.54 -26.07
C ALA A 367 -13.96 -5.65 -25.51
N GLY A 368 -14.50 -6.64 -24.81
CA GLY A 368 -13.77 -7.84 -24.40
C GLY A 368 -13.08 -7.77 -23.05
N PHE A 369 -13.25 -6.69 -22.27
CA PHE A 369 -12.64 -6.61 -20.93
C PHE A 369 -13.09 -7.77 -20.03
N VAL A 370 -12.16 -8.25 -19.20
CA VAL A 370 -12.37 -9.45 -18.35
C VAL A 370 -12.54 -9.12 -16.87
N MET A 371 -12.27 -7.87 -16.49
CA MET A 371 -12.51 -7.31 -15.16
C MET A 371 -12.96 -5.86 -15.30
N LEU A 372 -13.72 -5.39 -14.31
CA LEU A 372 -14.19 -4.02 -14.21
C LEU A 372 -13.75 -3.43 -12.86
N GLU A 373 -13.40 -2.16 -12.83
CA GLU A 373 -13.17 -1.41 -11.60
C GLU A 373 -13.99 -0.12 -11.58
N LEU A 374 -14.70 0.11 -10.48
CA LEU A 374 -15.30 1.41 -10.20
C LEU A 374 -14.29 2.32 -9.50
N HIS A 375 -14.05 3.51 -10.05
CA HIS A 375 -13.20 4.51 -9.42
C HIS A 375 -14.01 5.36 -8.41
N ALA A 376 -13.81 5.09 -7.12
CA ALA A 376 -14.41 5.81 -5.99
C ALA A 376 -13.34 6.39 -5.03
N ALA A 377 -12.28 6.94 -5.59
CA ALA A 377 -11.10 7.44 -4.86
C ALA A 377 -10.65 8.80 -5.40
N HIS A 378 -9.57 9.33 -4.83
CA HIS A 378 -8.82 10.49 -5.32
C HIS A 378 -9.61 11.80 -5.48
N GLY A 379 -10.67 11.99 -4.68
CA GLY A 379 -11.48 13.21 -4.74
C GLY A 379 -12.32 13.39 -6.00
N TYR A 380 -12.39 12.38 -6.87
CA TYR A 380 -13.31 12.39 -8.01
C TYR A 380 -14.77 12.27 -7.54
N LEU A 381 -15.72 12.09 -8.47
CA LEU A 381 -17.15 12.23 -8.17
C LEU A 381 -17.60 11.38 -6.98
N LEU A 382 -17.38 10.07 -7.02
CA LEU A 382 -17.86 9.19 -5.96
C LEU A 382 -17.08 9.39 -4.66
N ALA A 383 -15.77 9.65 -4.72
CA ALA A 383 -14.99 10.00 -3.54
C ALA A 383 -15.49 11.30 -2.89
N SER A 384 -15.98 12.25 -3.69
CA SER A 384 -16.59 13.49 -3.22
C SER A 384 -17.94 13.26 -2.51
N PHE A 385 -18.66 12.18 -2.82
CA PHE A 385 -19.82 11.76 -2.03
C PHE A 385 -19.40 11.07 -0.74
N ILE A 386 -18.38 10.21 -0.80
CA ILE A 386 -17.93 9.44 0.35
C ILE A 386 -17.30 10.36 1.39
N SER A 387 -16.48 11.35 1.05
CA SER A 387 -15.79 12.16 2.07
C SER A 387 -16.69 13.23 2.71
N PRO A 388 -16.74 13.33 4.05
CA PRO A 388 -17.47 14.39 4.75
C PRO A 388 -16.86 15.80 4.56
N LEU A 389 -15.62 15.89 4.06
CA LEU A 389 -14.99 17.17 3.75
C LEU A 389 -15.66 17.86 2.58
N THR A 390 -16.17 17.05 1.65
CA THR A 390 -16.63 17.47 0.31
C THR A 390 -18.12 17.24 0.09
N ASN A 391 -18.74 16.35 0.86
CA ASN A 391 -20.18 16.15 0.89
C ASN A 391 -20.79 16.91 2.08
N ARG A 392 -21.43 18.05 1.80
CA ARG A 392 -22.15 18.90 2.76
C ARG A 392 -23.66 18.85 2.57
N ARG A 393 -24.16 17.83 1.87
CA ARG A 393 -25.59 17.65 1.65
C ARG A 393 -26.31 17.41 2.97
N THR A 394 -27.56 17.86 3.03
CA THR A 394 -28.46 17.68 4.18
C THR A 394 -29.62 16.72 3.89
N ASP A 395 -29.66 16.16 2.68
CA ASP A 395 -30.59 15.11 2.28
C ASP A 395 -30.05 13.71 2.62
N GLU A 396 -30.72 12.67 2.11
CA GLU A 396 -30.37 11.27 2.36
C GLU A 396 -29.03 10.82 1.74
N TYR A 397 -28.33 11.71 1.02
CA TYR A 397 -27.02 11.46 0.42
C TYR A 397 -25.86 12.15 1.17
N GLY A 398 -26.12 12.83 2.29
CA GLY A 398 -25.10 13.49 3.12
C GLY A 398 -25.17 13.18 4.61
N GLY A 399 -24.18 13.67 5.36
CA GLY A 399 -24.08 13.46 6.82
C GLY A 399 -23.42 12.13 7.19
N ALA A 400 -24.19 11.21 7.77
CA ALA A 400 -23.70 9.91 8.22
C ALA A 400 -23.03 9.10 7.09
N LEU A 401 -22.13 8.17 7.44
CA LEU A 401 -21.37 7.39 6.44
C LEU A 401 -22.32 6.62 5.52
N GLU A 402 -23.39 6.05 6.06
CA GLU A 402 -24.40 5.29 5.33
C GLU A 402 -25.08 6.13 4.23
N ASN A 403 -25.38 7.39 4.53
CA ASN A 403 -25.96 8.33 3.57
C ASN A 403 -24.94 8.74 2.50
N ARG A 404 -23.71 9.06 2.92
CA ARG A 404 -22.60 9.40 2.00
C ARG A 404 -22.27 8.25 1.03
N MET A 405 -22.44 7.02 1.48
CA MET A 405 -22.24 5.81 0.68
C MET A 405 -23.42 5.46 -0.24
N ARG A 406 -24.61 6.04 -0.04
CA ARG A 406 -25.82 5.68 -0.77
C ARG A 406 -25.65 5.79 -2.29
N PHE A 407 -25.20 6.93 -2.79
CA PHE A 407 -25.00 7.12 -4.23
C PHE A 407 -23.85 6.26 -4.81
N PRO A 408 -22.66 6.19 -4.19
CA PRO A 408 -21.61 5.24 -4.61
C PRO A 408 -22.10 3.78 -4.71
N LEU A 409 -22.92 3.32 -3.75
CA LEU A 409 -23.47 1.96 -3.77
C LEU A 409 -24.58 1.80 -4.84
N GLU A 410 -25.40 2.82 -5.10
CA GLU A 410 -26.35 2.78 -6.23
C GLU A 410 -25.64 2.61 -7.58
N VAL A 411 -24.56 3.38 -7.81
CA VAL A 411 -23.74 3.26 -9.02
C VAL A 411 -23.11 1.86 -9.10
N PHE A 412 -22.49 1.39 -8.01
CA PHE A 412 -21.86 0.07 -7.98
C PHE A 412 -22.88 -1.03 -8.27
N ARG A 413 -24.05 -1.00 -7.64
CA ARG A 413 -25.12 -1.98 -7.82
C ARG A 413 -25.62 -2.01 -9.27
N ALA A 414 -25.82 -0.86 -9.89
CA ALA A 414 -26.23 -0.76 -11.29
C ALA A 414 -25.16 -1.32 -12.24
N MET A 415 -23.89 -0.99 -12.02
CA MET A 415 -22.77 -1.57 -12.77
C MET A 415 -22.68 -3.09 -12.59
N ARG A 416 -22.80 -3.57 -11.34
CA ARG A 416 -22.73 -5.00 -10.99
C ARG A 416 -23.86 -5.80 -11.63
N ALA A 417 -25.06 -5.23 -11.73
CA ALA A 417 -26.21 -5.83 -12.41
C ALA A 417 -26.02 -5.94 -13.93
N ALA A 418 -25.31 -4.98 -14.55
CA ALA A 418 -24.98 -5.02 -15.97
C ALA A 418 -23.76 -5.92 -16.30
N TRP A 419 -22.83 -6.10 -15.35
CA TRP A 419 -21.60 -6.86 -15.53
C TRP A 419 -21.81 -8.38 -15.35
N PRO A 420 -21.23 -9.27 -16.18
CA PRO A 420 -21.43 -10.71 -16.07
C PRO A 420 -20.98 -11.27 -14.72
N GLU A 421 -21.83 -12.06 -14.06
CA GLU A 421 -21.63 -12.53 -12.67
C GLU A 421 -20.32 -13.30 -12.46
N GLN A 422 -19.88 -14.04 -13.48
CA GLN A 422 -18.64 -14.81 -13.46
C GLN A 422 -17.37 -13.95 -13.59
N LYS A 423 -17.49 -12.70 -14.04
CA LYS A 423 -16.36 -11.77 -14.19
C LYS A 423 -16.21 -10.93 -12.90
N PRO A 424 -14.98 -10.76 -12.41
CA PRO A 424 -14.74 -9.99 -11.20
C PRO A 424 -15.01 -8.50 -11.42
N MET A 425 -15.39 -7.84 -10.33
CA MET A 425 -15.52 -6.38 -10.24
C MET A 425 -14.85 -5.87 -8.96
N SER A 426 -13.95 -4.89 -9.10
CA SER A 426 -13.31 -4.20 -7.97
C SER A 426 -13.85 -2.78 -7.79
N VAL A 427 -13.50 -2.18 -6.65
CA VAL A 427 -13.65 -0.75 -6.40
C VAL A 427 -12.34 -0.18 -5.89
N ARG A 428 -11.94 0.97 -6.44
CA ARG A 428 -10.82 1.76 -5.90
C ARG A 428 -11.34 2.80 -4.92
N ILE A 429 -10.80 2.81 -3.71
CA ILE A 429 -11.18 3.76 -2.64
C ILE A 429 -9.98 4.55 -2.13
N SER A 430 -10.26 5.73 -1.56
CA SER A 430 -9.30 6.44 -0.70
C SER A 430 -9.52 6.00 0.74
N ALA A 431 -8.57 5.29 1.34
CA ALA A 431 -8.67 4.79 2.71
C ALA A 431 -8.54 5.87 3.78
N THR A 432 -7.99 7.03 3.42
CA THR A 432 -8.00 8.22 4.26
C THR A 432 -7.93 9.45 3.37
N ASP A 433 -8.48 10.57 3.85
CA ASP A 433 -8.36 11.87 3.19
C ASP A 433 -7.06 12.61 3.55
N TRP A 434 -6.32 12.15 4.57
CA TRP A 434 -5.15 12.83 5.14
C TRP A 434 -5.44 14.26 5.66
N GLN A 435 -6.66 14.48 6.14
CA GLN A 435 -7.06 15.73 6.76
C GLN A 435 -8.03 15.45 7.91
N ASP A 436 -7.90 16.21 9.00
CA ASP A 436 -8.81 16.18 10.14
C ASP A 436 -10.27 16.39 9.70
N GLY A 437 -11.16 15.57 10.26
CA GLY A 437 -12.57 15.57 9.90
C GLY A 437 -12.90 14.88 8.57
N GLY A 438 -11.90 14.34 7.85
CA GLY A 438 -12.09 13.49 6.69
C GLY A 438 -12.19 11.99 7.02
N LEU A 439 -12.10 11.16 5.99
CA LEU A 439 -12.09 9.70 6.14
C LEU A 439 -10.83 9.21 6.86
N THR A 440 -11.04 8.25 7.75
CA THR A 440 -9.99 7.56 8.50
C THR A 440 -9.81 6.12 8.00
N GLY A 441 -8.69 5.49 8.40
CA GLY A 441 -8.46 4.06 8.11
C GLY A 441 -9.58 3.15 8.64
N GLU A 442 -10.20 3.49 9.77
CA GLU A 442 -11.35 2.74 10.32
C GLU A 442 -12.59 2.88 9.44
N ASP A 443 -12.90 4.09 8.96
CA ASP A 443 -14.00 4.31 8.01
C ASP A 443 -13.80 3.47 6.74
N SER A 444 -12.55 3.34 6.28
CA SER A 444 -12.24 2.56 5.08
C SER A 444 -12.61 1.08 5.19
N VAL A 445 -12.56 0.49 6.39
CA VAL A 445 -13.01 -0.89 6.65
C VAL A 445 -14.53 -0.99 6.50
N ALA A 446 -15.28 0.00 7.02
CA ALA A 446 -16.73 0.04 6.87
C ALA A 446 -17.12 0.24 5.39
N VAL A 447 -16.49 1.18 4.69
CA VAL A 447 -16.68 1.43 3.25
C VAL A 447 -16.42 0.16 2.43
N ALA A 448 -15.30 -0.52 2.69
CA ALA A 448 -14.95 -1.77 2.02
C ALA A 448 -16.00 -2.88 2.25
N ARG A 449 -16.50 -3.04 3.49
CA ARG A 449 -17.58 -3.99 3.80
C ARG A 449 -18.87 -3.66 3.07
N MET A 450 -19.26 -2.38 2.99
CA MET A 450 -20.46 -1.95 2.28
C MET A 450 -20.39 -2.29 0.78
N PHE A 451 -19.26 -2.05 0.11
CA PHE A 451 -19.09 -2.46 -1.29
C PHE A 451 -19.06 -3.98 -1.46
N ALA A 452 -18.42 -4.71 -0.54
CA ALA A 452 -18.40 -6.18 -0.59
C ALA A 452 -19.80 -6.78 -0.46
N GLN A 453 -20.68 -6.19 0.35
CA GLN A 453 -22.08 -6.60 0.48
C GLN A 453 -22.87 -6.43 -0.84
N GLU A 454 -22.49 -5.49 -1.69
CA GLU A 454 -23.06 -5.29 -3.04
C GLU A 454 -22.43 -6.20 -4.11
N GLY A 455 -21.48 -7.08 -3.73
CA GLY A 455 -20.83 -8.03 -4.63
C GLY A 455 -19.48 -7.60 -5.19
N CYS A 456 -18.79 -6.66 -4.53
CA CYS A 456 -17.40 -6.32 -4.85
C CYS A 456 -16.44 -7.47 -4.48
N ASP A 457 -15.57 -7.83 -5.42
CA ASP A 457 -14.68 -8.98 -5.31
C ASP A 457 -13.29 -8.62 -4.76
N LEU A 458 -12.88 -7.37 -4.92
CA LEU A 458 -11.56 -6.88 -4.50
C LEU A 458 -11.59 -5.36 -4.26
N ILE A 459 -10.93 -4.90 -3.20
CA ILE A 459 -10.76 -3.47 -2.92
C ILE A 459 -9.36 -3.01 -3.38
N ASP A 460 -9.28 -2.02 -4.28
CA ASP A 460 -8.05 -1.29 -4.59
C ASP A 460 -7.84 -0.14 -3.60
N VAL A 461 -6.80 -0.26 -2.78
CA VAL A 461 -6.61 0.59 -1.62
C VAL A 461 -5.60 1.69 -1.93
N SER A 462 -6.13 2.89 -2.19
CA SER A 462 -5.38 4.14 -2.36
C SER A 462 -5.65 5.11 -1.21
N THR A 463 -5.18 6.35 -1.30
CA THR A 463 -5.43 7.39 -0.30
C THR A 463 -5.48 8.80 -0.92
N GLY A 464 -6.09 9.74 -0.19
CA GLY A 464 -5.94 11.18 -0.41
C GLY A 464 -6.54 11.72 -1.70
N GLN A 465 -6.04 12.91 -2.07
CA GLN A 465 -6.45 13.77 -3.20
C GLN A 465 -7.90 14.25 -3.16
N THR A 466 -8.60 14.00 -2.05
CA THR A 466 -9.94 14.53 -1.80
C THR A 466 -9.93 16.04 -1.68
N THR A 467 -8.86 16.60 -1.12
CA THR A 467 -8.71 18.04 -0.85
C THR A 467 -7.24 18.45 -1.02
N PRO A 468 -6.93 19.68 -1.45
CA PRO A 468 -5.55 20.12 -1.60
C PRO A 468 -4.84 20.40 -0.27
N GLU A 469 -5.57 20.54 0.84
CA GLU A 469 -5.05 20.73 2.19
C GLU A 469 -4.66 19.42 2.89
N ALA A 470 -4.71 18.29 2.18
CA ALA A 470 -4.29 16.99 2.70
C ALA A 470 -2.79 16.98 3.04
N GLU A 471 -2.42 16.36 4.16
CA GLU A 471 -1.03 16.21 4.61
C GLU A 471 -0.59 14.72 4.62
N PRO A 472 -0.41 14.09 3.44
CA PRO A 472 -0.03 12.69 3.36
C PRO A 472 1.40 12.46 3.87
N VAL A 473 1.54 11.44 4.72
CA VAL A 473 2.86 10.99 5.19
C VAL A 473 3.46 10.02 4.18
N TYR A 474 4.21 10.55 3.23
CA TYR A 474 4.87 9.74 2.21
C TYR A 474 6.02 8.92 2.77
N GLY A 475 6.20 7.74 2.19
CA GLY A 475 7.30 6.85 2.49
C GLY A 475 7.27 5.61 1.61
N ARG A 476 8.14 4.64 1.90
CA ARG A 476 8.13 3.34 1.24
C ARG A 476 6.81 2.63 1.57
N MET A 477 6.09 2.18 0.53
CA MET A 477 4.86 1.38 0.68
C MET A 477 3.81 2.06 1.59
N PHE A 478 3.67 3.39 1.50
CA PHE A 478 2.98 4.19 2.52
C PHE A 478 1.48 3.88 2.67
N GLN A 479 0.82 3.34 1.64
CA GLN A 479 -0.60 2.97 1.73
C GLN A 479 -0.82 1.49 2.07
N THR A 480 0.24 0.67 2.07
CA THR A 480 0.14 -0.76 2.42
C THR A 480 -0.50 -1.02 3.79
N PRO A 481 -0.30 -0.21 4.85
CA PRO A 481 -0.99 -0.41 6.12
C PRO A 481 -2.52 -0.37 6.02
N PHE A 482 -3.09 0.43 5.12
CA PHE A 482 -4.54 0.49 4.91
C PHE A 482 -5.06 -0.75 4.17
N SER A 483 -4.30 -1.27 3.20
CA SER A 483 -4.62 -2.54 2.56
C SER A 483 -4.57 -3.70 3.55
N ASP A 484 -3.54 -3.71 4.40
CA ASP A 484 -3.38 -4.69 5.47
C ASP A 484 -4.56 -4.65 6.44
N GLN A 485 -4.99 -3.44 6.83
CA GLN A 485 -6.16 -3.21 7.65
C GLN A 485 -7.44 -3.77 7.03
N ILE A 486 -7.79 -3.31 5.82
CA ILE A 486 -9.01 -3.77 5.14
C ILE A 486 -8.98 -5.28 4.93
N ARG A 487 -7.87 -5.83 4.45
CA ARG A 487 -7.74 -7.26 4.17
C ARG A 487 -7.98 -8.10 5.42
N ASN A 488 -7.36 -7.74 6.54
CA ASN A 488 -7.36 -8.60 7.72
C ASN A 488 -8.51 -8.30 8.69
N GLU A 489 -9.12 -7.11 8.65
CA GLU A 489 -10.29 -6.75 9.47
C GLU A 489 -11.62 -6.94 8.73
N ALA A 490 -11.69 -6.61 7.44
CA ALA A 490 -12.88 -6.88 6.62
C ALA A 490 -12.89 -8.31 6.05
N LYS A 491 -11.75 -9.01 6.07
CA LYS A 491 -11.58 -10.36 5.47
C LYS A 491 -11.91 -10.36 3.96
N LEU A 492 -11.53 -9.28 3.28
CA LEU A 492 -11.75 -9.08 1.85
C LEU A 492 -10.45 -9.18 1.08
N ALA A 493 -10.52 -9.61 -0.18
CA ALA A 493 -9.35 -9.51 -1.07
C ALA A 493 -9.03 -8.04 -1.33
N THR A 494 -7.74 -7.71 -1.29
CA THR A 494 -7.28 -6.34 -1.57
C THR A 494 -6.16 -6.33 -2.61
N MET A 495 -6.05 -5.23 -3.34
CA MET A 495 -4.80 -4.84 -3.95
C MET A 495 -4.26 -3.58 -3.27
N CYS A 496 -2.95 -3.50 -3.12
CA CYS A 496 -2.29 -2.31 -2.59
C CYS A 496 -1.47 -1.60 -3.66
N VAL A 497 -1.34 -0.28 -3.49
CA VAL A 497 -0.54 0.62 -4.33
C VAL A 497 0.16 1.65 -3.45
N GLY A 498 1.06 2.46 -4.01
CA GLY A 498 1.64 3.62 -3.32
C GLY A 498 3.11 3.44 -2.95
N ASN A 499 3.99 4.08 -3.71
CA ASN A 499 5.46 4.01 -3.57
C ASN A 499 5.99 2.56 -3.46
N ILE A 500 5.43 1.68 -4.30
CA ILE A 500 5.94 0.33 -4.53
C ILE A 500 6.78 0.37 -5.80
N THR A 501 8.06 0.04 -5.69
CA THR A 501 9.06 0.27 -6.75
C THR A 501 9.95 -0.94 -7.03
N THR A 502 9.92 -1.98 -6.22
CA THR A 502 10.77 -3.17 -6.39
C THR A 502 10.00 -4.47 -6.25
N ALA A 503 10.50 -5.53 -6.89
CA ALA A 503 9.90 -6.86 -6.81
C ALA A 503 10.02 -7.46 -5.38
N ASP A 504 11.08 -7.14 -4.64
CA ASP A 504 11.22 -7.44 -3.21
C ASP A 504 10.04 -6.89 -2.38
N GLN A 505 9.57 -5.68 -2.69
CA GLN A 505 8.40 -5.11 -1.99
C GLN A 505 7.13 -5.89 -2.31
N VAL A 506 6.95 -6.31 -3.57
CA VAL A 506 5.82 -7.15 -3.96
C VAL A 506 5.84 -8.48 -3.19
N ASN A 507 6.97 -9.18 -3.18
CA ASN A 507 7.12 -10.43 -2.42
C ASN A 507 6.87 -10.20 -0.93
N THR A 508 7.43 -9.15 -0.34
CA THR A 508 7.24 -8.81 1.08
C THR A 508 5.76 -8.61 1.42
N ILE A 509 5.01 -7.90 0.57
CA ILE A 509 3.59 -7.59 0.80
C ILE A 509 2.74 -8.85 0.73
N ILE A 510 2.92 -9.69 -0.30
CA ILE A 510 2.16 -10.93 -0.48
C ILE A 510 2.51 -11.94 0.61
N ALA A 511 3.80 -12.11 0.92
CA ALA A 511 4.30 -12.99 1.98
C ALA A 511 3.74 -12.60 3.35
N ALA A 512 3.70 -11.30 3.67
CA ALA A 512 3.17 -10.80 4.94
C ALA A 512 1.63 -10.82 5.01
N GLY A 513 0.91 -11.16 3.93
CA GLY A 513 -0.56 -11.18 3.93
C GLY A 513 -1.19 -9.79 4.03
N ARG A 514 -0.53 -8.77 3.48
CA ARG A 514 -1.00 -7.37 3.49
C ARG A 514 -1.83 -6.99 2.27
N ALA A 515 -1.75 -7.78 1.21
CA ALA A 515 -2.57 -7.68 0.00
C ALA A 515 -2.59 -9.02 -0.74
N ASP A 516 -3.57 -9.19 -1.64
CA ASP A 516 -3.64 -10.34 -2.55
C ASP A 516 -3.05 -10.00 -3.92
N LEU A 517 -3.04 -8.73 -4.30
CA LEU A 517 -2.42 -8.19 -5.51
C LEU A 517 -1.61 -6.93 -5.17
N VAL A 518 -0.60 -6.63 -5.99
CA VAL A 518 0.24 -5.44 -5.80
C VAL A 518 0.33 -4.64 -7.10
N ALA A 519 -0.17 -3.41 -7.05
CA ALA A 519 -0.16 -2.49 -8.17
C ALA A 519 1.05 -1.57 -8.14
N LEU A 520 1.72 -1.47 -9.29
CA LEU A 520 2.84 -0.56 -9.52
C LEU A 520 2.49 0.35 -10.70
N ALA A 521 2.64 1.65 -10.49
CA ALA A 521 2.40 2.68 -11.50
C ALA A 521 3.71 3.08 -12.19
N ARG A 522 4.39 4.10 -11.64
CA ARG A 522 5.62 4.70 -12.17
C ARG A 522 6.71 3.71 -12.62
N PRO A 523 7.01 2.60 -11.92
CA PRO A 523 7.97 1.61 -12.42
C PRO A 523 7.64 1.08 -13.82
N HIS A 524 6.36 0.82 -14.11
CA HIS A 524 5.91 0.33 -15.43
C HIS A 524 5.85 1.43 -16.51
N LEU A 525 5.88 2.71 -16.14
CA LEU A 525 5.98 3.79 -17.13
C LEU A 525 7.34 3.76 -17.82
N VAL A 526 8.41 3.55 -17.05
CA VAL A 526 9.80 3.55 -17.54
C VAL A 526 10.29 2.16 -17.95
N ASP A 527 9.75 1.10 -17.33
CA ASP A 527 10.15 -0.29 -17.61
C ASP A 527 8.92 -1.19 -17.83
N PRO A 528 8.41 -1.31 -19.07
CA PRO A 528 7.26 -2.16 -19.34
C PRO A 528 7.54 -3.65 -19.09
N PHE A 529 8.81 -4.08 -19.03
CA PHE A 529 9.23 -5.46 -18.79
C PHE A 529 9.65 -5.72 -17.33
N PHE A 530 9.29 -4.84 -16.40
CA PHE A 530 9.58 -4.97 -14.96
C PHE A 530 9.31 -6.40 -14.44
N THR A 531 8.16 -6.98 -14.77
CA THR A 531 7.76 -8.32 -14.29
C THR A 531 8.61 -9.44 -14.89
N MET A 532 8.98 -9.35 -16.18
CA MET A 532 9.91 -10.29 -16.82
C MET A 532 11.29 -10.25 -16.17
N LYS A 533 11.81 -9.06 -15.86
CA LYS A 533 13.09 -8.90 -15.15
C LYS A 533 13.03 -9.47 -13.73
N ALA A 534 11.91 -9.25 -13.02
CA ALA A 534 11.68 -9.85 -11.71
C ALA A 534 11.61 -11.38 -11.79
N ALA A 535 10.98 -11.94 -12.83
CA ALA A 535 10.91 -13.39 -13.02
C ALA A 535 12.29 -13.99 -13.26
N ALA A 536 13.14 -13.33 -14.05
CA ALA A 536 14.53 -13.72 -14.22
C ALA A 536 15.29 -13.68 -12.89
N TRP A 537 15.16 -12.59 -12.13
CA TRP A 537 15.81 -12.41 -10.83
C TRP A 537 15.43 -13.49 -9.80
N TYR A 538 14.15 -13.87 -9.74
CA TYR A 538 13.67 -14.90 -8.83
C TYR A 538 13.60 -16.30 -9.44
N ALA A 539 14.17 -16.52 -10.64
CA ALA A 539 14.15 -17.78 -11.38
C ALA A 539 12.72 -18.36 -11.61
N ALA A 540 11.72 -17.51 -11.78
CA ALA A 540 10.34 -17.90 -12.09
C ALA A 540 10.17 -18.22 -13.59
N ALA A 541 10.72 -19.37 -14.01
CA ALA A 541 10.75 -19.79 -15.42
C ALA A 541 9.36 -19.98 -16.05
N GLY A 542 8.35 -20.27 -15.22
CA GLY A 542 6.95 -20.46 -15.66
C GLY A 542 6.24 -19.20 -16.13
N LEU A 543 6.84 -18.01 -16.01
CA LEU A 543 6.24 -16.78 -16.52
C LEU A 543 6.05 -16.87 -18.05
N HIS A 544 4.85 -16.59 -18.53
CA HIS A 544 4.56 -16.50 -19.97
C HIS A 544 5.45 -15.46 -20.66
N CYS A 545 5.89 -15.78 -21.86
CA CYS A 545 6.67 -14.91 -22.72
C CYS A 545 6.21 -15.11 -24.17
N PRO A 546 5.98 -14.02 -24.93
CA PRO A 546 5.68 -14.15 -26.36
C PRO A 546 6.80 -14.94 -27.07
N PRO A 547 6.48 -15.85 -28.01
CA PRO A 547 7.47 -16.66 -28.71
C PRO A 547 8.63 -15.85 -29.33
N GLN A 548 8.33 -14.64 -29.79
CA GLN A 548 9.26 -13.70 -30.41
C GLN A 548 10.37 -13.24 -29.45
N TYR A 549 10.15 -13.30 -28.14
CA TYR A 549 11.07 -12.82 -27.11
C TYR A 549 11.76 -13.94 -26.32
N LEU A 550 11.58 -15.21 -26.71
CA LEU A 550 12.19 -16.35 -26.02
C LEU A 550 13.72 -16.23 -25.91
N ALA A 551 14.42 -15.84 -26.98
CA ALA A 551 15.87 -15.63 -26.94
C ALA A 551 16.27 -14.53 -25.93
N GLY A 552 15.47 -13.47 -25.81
CA GLY A 552 15.65 -12.42 -24.81
C GLY A 552 15.39 -12.92 -23.38
N LYS A 553 14.33 -13.72 -23.18
CA LYS A 553 14.02 -14.38 -21.91
C LYS A 553 15.17 -15.28 -21.45
N GLU A 554 15.69 -16.14 -22.32
CA GLU A 554 16.82 -17.00 -21.99
C GLU A 554 18.06 -16.20 -21.59
N GLN A 555 18.39 -15.15 -22.33
CA GLN A 555 19.54 -14.31 -22.04
C GLN A 555 19.42 -13.62 -20.67
N ILE A 556 18.26 -13.03 -20.36
CA ILE A 556 18.09 -12.32 -19.09
C ILE A 556 18.05 -13.27 -17.90
N PHE A 557 17.48 -14.47 -18.04
CA PHE A 557 17.51 -15.48 -16.98
C PHE A 557 18.93 -15.94 -16.65
N ARG A 558 19.79 -16.14 -17.66
CA ARG A 558 21.21 -16.45 -17.44
C ARG A 558 21.95 -15.31 -16.73
N ASN A 559 21.75 -14.08 -17.20
CA ASN A 559 22.42 -12.90 -16.62
C ASN A 559 21.97 -12.66 -15.17
N ALA A 560 20.67 -12.71 -14.90
CA ALA A 560 20.10 -12.47 -13.58
C ALA A 560 20.57 -13.51 -12.55
N ALA A 561 20.73 -14.78 -12.95
CA ALA A 561 21.26 -15.81 -12.06
C ALA A 561 22.71 -15.49 -11.61
N ARG A 562 23.56 -15.05 -12.55
CA ARG A 562 24.95 -14.63 -12.26
C ARG A 562 24.98 -13.38 -11.38
N GLU A 563 24.24 -12.33 -11.77
CA GLU A 563 24.18 -11.06 -11.03
C GLU A 563 23.68 -11.26 -9.59
N ARG A 564 22.68 -12.13 -9.41
CA ARG A 564 22.16 -12.48 -8.08
C ARG A 564 23.20 -13.20 -7.23
N ASP A 565 23.97 -14.12 -7.79
CA ASP A 565 25.01 -14.86 -7.07
C ASP A 565 26.17 -13.92 -6.66
N GLU A 566 26.60 -13.04 -7.56
CA GLU A 566 27.60 -12.00 -7.29
C GLU A 566 27.14 -11.06 -6.18
N LEU A 567 25.91 -10.54 -6.27
CA LEU A 567 25.33 -9.66 -5.26
C LEU A 567 25.17 -10.35 -3.90
N THR A 568 24.73 -11.61 -3.90
CA THR A 568 24.56 -12.40 -2.68
C THR A 568 25.91 -12.66 -2.02
N THR A 569 26.92 -13.02 -2.81
CA THR A 569 28.30 -13.20 -2.34
C THR A 569 28.87 -11.92 -1.74
N LEU A 570 28.67 -10.78 -2.43
CA LEU A 570 29.09 -9.47 -1.91
C LEU A 570 28.42 -9.15 -0.59
N LYS A 571 27.09 -9.27 -0.50
CA LYS A 571 26.33 -9.01 0.73
C LYS A 571 26.73 -9.92 1.88
N ARG A 572 27.01 -11.20 1.61
CA ARG A 572 27.52 -12.15 2.62
C ARG A 572 28.91 -11.76 3.11
N LYS A 573 29.81 -11.34 2.21
CA LYS A 573 31.16 -10.84 2.57
C LYS A 573 31.11 -9.54 3.35
N SER A 574 30.15 -8.66 3.06
CA SER A 574 29.94 -7.39 3.78
C SER A 574 29.18 -7.54 5.10
N LYS A 575 28.77 -8.76 5.49
CA LYS A 575 28.10 -9.00 6.77
C LYS A 575 29.05 -8.60 7.91
N PRO A 576 28.64 -7.72 8.83
CA PRO A 576 29.42 -7.44 10.03
C PRO A 576 29.69 -8.75 10.78
N LYS A 577 30.93 -8.93 11.27
CA LYS A 577 31.27 -10.07 12.13
C LYS A 577 30.28 -10.14 13.30
N ALA A 578 29.83 -11.34 13.67
CA ALA A 578 28.94 -11.46 14.81
C ALA A 578 29.67 -11.01 16.09
N HIS A 579 28.95 -10.49 17.08
CA HIS A 579 29.58 -10.11 18.35
C HIS A 579 30.39 -11.27 18.97
N ALA A 580 29.92 -12.51 18.83
CA ALA A 580 30.64 -13.70 19.28
C ALA A 580 32.05 -13.86 18.64
N ASP A 581 32.23 -13.43 17.39
CA ASP A 581 33.51 -13.48 16.68
C ASP A 581 34.47 -12.39 17.16
N THR A 582 33.93 -11.22 17.55
CA THR A 582 34.73 -10.09 18.03
C THR A 582 35.25 -10.26 19.45
N TRP A 583 34.52 -10.95 20.34
CA TRP A 583 35.01 -11.22 21.71
C TRP A 583 36.11 -12.28 21.72
N LYS A 584 36.03 -13.31 20.87
CA LYS A 584 37.13 -14.28 20.71
C LYS A 584 38.41 -13.61 20.21
N GLN A 585 38.29 -12.74 19.21
CA GLN A 585 39.44 -11.99 18.68
C GLN A 585 39.96 -10.87 19.59
N ALA A 586 39.19 -10.43 20.58
CA ALA A 586 39.64 -9.48 21.60
C ALA A 586 40.14 -10.16 22.89
N ALA A 587 39.85 -11.45 23.05
CA ALA A 587 40.33 -12.29 24.14
C ALA A 587 41.60 -13.09 23.77
N GLU A 588 41.82 -13.32 22.47
CA GLU A 588 43.11 -13.68 21.86
C GLU A 588 43.98 -12.43 21.68
#